data_AF-A0A6B0SAU7-F1
#
_entry.id   AF-A0A6B0SAU7-F1
#
_cell.length_a   1.000
_cell.length_b   1.000
_cell.length_c   1.000
_cell.angle_alpha   90.00
_cell.angle_beta   90.00
_cell.angle_gamma   90.00
#
_symmetry.space_group_name_H-M   'P 1'
#
loop_
_entity.id
_entity.type
_entity.pdbx_description
1 polymer ?
#
loop_
_entity_poly.entity_id
_entity_poly.type
_entity_poly.pdbx_seq_one_letter_code
_entity_poly.pdbx_strand_id
1 'polypeptide(L)'
;MSSALLFDAVYAVVTAVQELNRSQEIGVKPLSCGSAQIWQHGTSLMNYLRMVELEGLTGHIEFNSKGQRSNYALKILQFTRNGFRQDDLLLSSPEQQVVSSARLLLFLHQDQPVWIRGHSPSRTPRGRHLCFIVEEGREGGIV
;
A
#
# COMPACT_ATOMS: atom_id res chain seq x y z
N MET A 1 -13.79 1.67 -2.36
CA MET A 1 -12.40 2.17 -2.23
C MET A 1 -11.59 2.14 -3.53
N SER A 2 -11.89 1.24 -4.48
CA SER A 2 -11.11 1.06 -5.72
C SER A 2 -10.93 2.32 -6.57
N SER A 3 -11.92 3.22 -6.63
CA SER A 3 -11.83 4.46 -7.42
C SER A 3 -10.85 5.49 -6.86
N ALA A 4 -10.73 5.59 -5.53
CA ALA A 4 -9.79 6.52 -4.89
C ALA A 4 -8.34 6.10 -5.15
N LEU A 5 -8.03 4.81 -5.04
CA LEU A 5 -6.70 4.26 -5.38
C LEU A 5 -6.37 4.45 -6.87
N LEU A 6 -7.34 4.24 -7.76
CA LEU A 6 -7.15 4.46 -9.19
C LEU A 6 -6.87 5.94 -9.51
N PHE A 7 -7.63 6.85 -8.89
CA PHE A 7 -7.45 8.29 -9.05
C PHE A 7 -6.03 8.70 -8.62
N ASP A 8 -5.62 8.26 -7.44
CA ASP A 8 -4.30 8.52 -6.88
C ASP A 8 -3.17 7.94 -7.75
N ALA A 9 -3.36 6.73 -8.29
CA ALA A 9 -2.41 6.10 -9.19
C ALA A 9 -2.23 6.90 -10.50
N VAL A 10 -3.32 7.35 -11.11
CA VAL A 10 -3.27 8.21 -12.30
C VAL A 10 -2.57 9.53 -11.97
N TYR A 11 -2.89 10.13 -10.83
CA TYR A 11 -2.29 11.39 -10.41
C TYR A 11 -0.77 11.27 -10.18
N ALA A 12 -0.32 10.18 -9.55
CA ALA A 12 1.10 9.88 -9.37
C ALA A 12 1.82 9.68 -10.72
N VAL A 13 1.21 8.93 -11.66
CA VAL A 13 1.79 8.71 -13.00
C VAL A 13 1.88 10.02 -13.79
N VAL A 14 0.82 10.84 -13.77
CA VAL A 14 0.81 12.14 -14.45
C VAL A 14 1.91 13.04 -13.89
N THR A 15 2.05 13.10 -12.57
CA THR A 15 3.09 13.89 -11.89
C THR A 15 4.49 13.44 -12.32
N ALA A 16 4.77 12.13 -12.30
CA ALA A 16 6.07 11.61 -12.72
C ALA A 16 6.38 11.84 -14.20
N VAL A 17 5.37 11.70 -15.07
CA VAL A 17 5.52 11.95 -16.52
C VAL A 17 5.80 13.44 -16.80
N GLN A 18 5.14 14.35 -16.07
CA GLN A 18 5.39 15.78 -16.19
C GLN A 18 6.85 16.14 -15.85
N GLU A 19 7.37 15.59 -14.74
CA GLU A 19 8.77 15.82 -14.34
C GLU A 19 9.78 15.21 -15.32
N LEU A 20 9.48 14.02 -15.85
CA LEU A 20 10.28 13.42 -16.90
C LEU A 20 10.30 14.30 -18.16
N ASN A 21 9.13 14.81 -18.59
CA ASN A 21 8.99 15.61 -19.80
C ASN A 21 9.68 16.98 -19.68
N ARG A 22 9.80 17.51 -18.45
CA ARG A 22 10.55 18.74 -18.18
C ARG A 22 12.06 18.54 -18.25
N SER A 23 12.53 17.30 -18.09
CA SER A 23 13.95 16.95 -17.94
C SER A 23 14.54 16.26 -19.17
N GLN A 24 13.71 15.55 -19.93
CA GLN A 24 14.10 14.79 -21.13
C GLN A 24 13.04 15.00 -22.21
N GLU A 25 13.46 15.14 -23.47
CA GLU A 25 12.53 15.13 -24.58
C GLU A 25 11.94 13.72 -24.75
N ILE A 26 10.62 13.60 -24.58
CA ILE A 26 9.92 12.31 -24.66
C ILE A 26 9.21 12.18 -26.00
N GLY A 27 9.57 11.16 -26.78
CA GLY A 27 8.79 10.72 -27.94
C GLY A 27 7.72 9.69 -27.57
N VAL A 28 6.51 9.84 -28.11
CA VAL A 28 5.46 8.82 -28.01
C VAL A 28 5.83 7.65 -28.92
N LYS A 29 5.75 6.43 -28.38
CA LYS A 29 6.07 5.20 -29.10
C LYS A 29 4.89 4.23 -29.06
N PRO A 30 4.43 3.69 -30.21
CA PRO A 30 3.37 2.70 -30.21
C PRO A 30 3.84 1.42 -29.51
N LEU A 31 2.92 0.80 -28.77
CA LEU A 31 3.16 -0.48 -28.11
C LEU A 31 2.92 -1.62 -29.11
N SER A 32 3.77 -2.64 -29.08
CA SER A 32 3.62 -3.88 -29.85
C SER A 32 3.77 -5.07 -28.92
N CYS A 33 2.84 -6.02 -28.98
CA CYS A 33 2.95 -7.29 -28.28
C CYS A 33 3.77 -8.34 -29.06
N GLY A 34 4.01 -8.10 -30.36
CA GLY A 34 4.76 -9.02 -31.24
C GLY A 34 6.28 -8.87 -31.16
N SER A 35 6.77 -7.81 -30.52
CA SER A 35 8.20 -7.59 -30.29
C SER A 35 8.42 -6.89 -28.95
N ALA A 36 9.34 -7.40 -28.13
CA ALA A 36 9.70 -6.76 -26.87
C ALA A 36 10.59 -5.55 -27.17
N GLN A 37 10.01 -4.36 -27.16
CA GLN A 37 10.76 -3.12 -27.34
C GLN A 37 10.85 -2.35 -26.04
N ILE A 38 12.07 -2.20 -25.53
CA ILE A 38 12.32 -1.43 -24.30
C ILE A 38 12.15 0.05 -24.62
N TRP A 39 11.40 0.75 -23.76
CA TRP A 39 11.31 2.20 -23.82
C TRP A 39 12.51 2.81 -23.10
N GLN A 40 13.28 3.63 -23.82
CA GLN A 40 14.56 4.17 -23.34
C GLN A 40 14.44 5.03 -22.07
N HIS A 41 13.28 5.67 -21.85
CA HIS A 41 13.04 6.48 -20.66
C HIS A 41 12.40 5.70 -19.50
N GLY A 42 12.22 4.37 -19.62
CA GLY A 42 11.55 3.56 -18.59
C GLY A 42 12.23 3.64 -17.23
N THR A 43 13.57 3.60 -17.17
CA THR A 43 14.32 3.76 -15.92
C THR A 43 14.14 5.16 -15.32
N SER A 44 14.21 6.21 -16.15
CA SER A 44 14.00 7.59 -15.71
C SER A 44 12.58 7.77 -15.16
N LEU A 45 11.55 7.26 -15.85
CA LEU A 45 10.17 7.31 -15.37
C LEU A 45 10.02 6.63 -14.00
N MET A 46 10.62 5.45 -13.83
CA MET A 46 10.59 4.72 -12.55
C MET A 46 11.24 5.52 -11.42
N ASN A 47 12.31 6.27 -11.72
CA ASN A 47 12.95 7.15 -10.74
C ASN A 47 12.06 8.33 -10.36
N TYR A 48 11.40 8.99 -11.34
CA TYR A 48 10.45 10.06 -11.03
C TYR A 48 9.24 9.55 -10.25
N LEU A 49 8.71 8.37 -10.58
CA LEU A 49 7.64 7.73 -9.80
C LEU A 49 8.03 7.51 -8.34
N ARG A 50 9.27 7.05 -8.08
CA ARG A 50 9.78 6.84 -6.70
C ARG A 50 9.96 8.15 -5.92
N MET A 51 10.06 9.29 -6.60
CA MET A 51 10.18 10.61 -5.98
C MET A 51 8.82 11.32 -5.82
N VAL A 52 7.71 10.69 -6.25
CA VAL A 52 6.39 11.26 -6.05
C VAL A 52 6.07 11.30 -4.56
N GLU A 53 5.81 12.51 -4.07
CA GLU A 53 5.31 12.79 -2.73
C GLU A 53 4.14 13.79 -2.86
N LEU A 54 2.92 13.36 -2.56
CA LEU A 54 1.72 14.20 -2.67
C LEU A 54 0.59 13.72 -1.76
N GLU A 55 -0.38 14.60 -1.51
CA GLU A 55 -1.62 14.26 -0.81
C GLU A 55 -2.70 13.82 -1.81
N GLY A 56 -3.14 12.56 -1.71
CA GLY A 56 -4.20 11.99 -2.54
C GLY A 56 -5.51 11.73 -1.77
N LEU A 57 -6.48 11.12 -2.45
CA LEU A 57 -7.76 10.74 -1.84
C LEU A 57 -7.62 9.64 -0.80
N THR A 58 -6.54 8.86 -0.88
CA THR A 58 -6.20 7.80 0.09
C THR A 58 -5.14 8.24 1.10
N GLY A 59 -4.94 9.55 1.27
CA GLY A 59 -3.96 10.16 2.17
C GLY A 59 -2.62 10.40 1.49
N HIS A 60 -1.57 10.54 2.31
CA HIS A 60 -0.22 10.76 1.84
C HIS A 60 0.24 9.61 0.92
N ILE A 61 0.85 9.97 -0.22
CA ILE A 61 1.37 9.05 -1.22
C ILE A 61 2.86 9.28 -1.32
N GLU A 62 3.61 8.26 -0.91
CA GLU A 62 5.05 8.15 -1.05
C GLU A 62 5.42 6.71 -1.41
N PHE A 63 6.58 6.53 -2.03
CA PHE A 63 7.07 5.22 -2.43
C PHE A 63 8.47 4.97 -1.86
N ASN A 64 8.70 3.76 -1.37
CA ASN A 64 10.02 3.35 -0.90
C ASN A 64 10.97 3.05 -2.07
N SER A 65 12.23 2.72 -1.76
CA SER A 65 13.26 2.40 -2.76
C SER A 65 12.92 1.22 -3.69
N LYS A 66 11.98 0.36 -3.29
CA LYS A 66 11.47 -0.76 -4.10
C LYS A 66 10.29 -0.36 -4.99
N GLY A 67 9.77 0.87 -4.87
CA GLY A 67 8.58 1.34 -5.58
C GLY A 67 7.27 0.88 -4.94
N GLN A 68 7.30 0.46 -3.67
CA GLN A 68 6.09 0.11 -2.92
C GLN A 68 5.60 1.33 -2.17
N ARG A 69 4.27 1.53 -2.11
CA ARG A 69 3.69 2.61 -1.32
C ARG A 69 4.01 2.42 0.16
N SER A 70 4.52 3.46 0.81
CA SER A 70 4.82 3.50 2.26
C SER A 70 3.91 4.51 2.98
N ASN A 71 4.02 4.56 4.31
CA ASN A 71 3.36 5.58 5.15
C ASN A 71 1.83 5.68 4.96
N TYR A 72 1.19 4.53 4.79
CA TYR A 72 -0.26 4.39 4.69
C TYR A 72 -0.88 3.98 6.04
N ALA A 73 -2.11 4.41 6.26
CA ALA A 73 -2.85 4.09 7.48
C ALA A 73 -3.68 2.81 7.31
N LEU A 74 -3.56 1.89 8.27
CA LEU A 74 -4.37 0.67 8.36
C LEU A 74 -5.31 0.77 9.56
N LYS A 75 -6.57 0.37 9.37
CA LYS A 75 -7.55 0.27 10.45
C LYS A 75 -7.62 -1.17 10.92
N ILE A 76 -7.41 -1.39 12.23
CA ILE A 76 -7.59 -2.71 12.83
C ILE A 76 -9.03 -2.85 13.28
N LEU A 77 -9.70 -3.85 12.72
CA LEU A 77 -11.07 -4.19 13.06
C LEU A 77 -11.10 -5.47 13.89
N GLN A 78 -11.79 -5.42 15.03
CA GLN A 78 -12.12 -6.59 15.83
C GLN A 78 -13.54 -7.05 15.50
N PHE A 79 -13.70 -8.35 15.27
CA PHE A 79 -15.02 -8.94 15.15
C PHE A 79 -15.60 -9.28 16.53
N THR A 80 -16.77 -8.73 16.83
CA THR A 80 -17.51 -8.98 18.08
C THR A 80 -18.87 -9.59 17.77
N ARG A 81 -19.60 -10.03 18.81
CA ARG A 81 -21.00 -10.50 18.64
C ARG A 81 -21.92 -9.43 18.03
N ASN A 82 -21.54 -8.16 18.13
CA ASN A 82 -22.30 -7.03 17.62
C ASN A 82 -21.75 -6.53 16.26
N GLY A 83 -20.87 -7.30 15.60
CA GLY A 83 -20.21 -6.93 14.35
C GLY A 83 -18.78 -6.43 14.51
N PHE A 84 -18.25 -5.87 13.43
CA PHE A 84 -16.91 -5.28 13.41
C PHE A 84 -16.86 -3.98 14.20
N ARG A 85 -15.82 -3.82 15.00
CA ARG A 85 -15.49 -2.59 15.72
C ARG A 85 -14.06 -2.20 15.41
N GLN A 86 -13.82 -0.92 15.15
CA GLN A 86 -12.46 -0.42 15.00
C GLN A 86 -11.82 -0.36 16.40
N ASP A 87 -10.79 -1.17 16.60
CA ASP A 87 -10.08 -1.24 17.87
C ASP A 87 -8.91 -0.26 17.89
N ASP A 88 -8.19 -0.10 16.77
CA ASP A 88 -6.99 0.74 16.67
C ASP A 88 -6.76 1.28 15.25
N LEU A 89 -5.98 2.37 15.14
CA LEU A 89 -5.42 2.90 13.90
C LEU A 89 -3.90 2.71 13.91
N LEU A 90 -3.38 2.24 12.79
CA LEU A 90 -1.98 1.95 12.59
C LEU A 90 -1.41 2.77 11.44
N LEU A 91 -0.21 3.32 11.61
CA LEU A 91 0.54 3.96 10.53
C LEU A 91 1.67 3.02 10.10
N SER A 92 1.83 2.78 8.79
CA SER A 92 2.96 1.99 8.30
C SER A 92 4.24 2.83 8.36
N SER A 93 5.34 2.24 8.84
CA SER A 93 6.63 2.94 8.92
C SER A 93 7.37 2.82 7.58
N PRO A 94 7.98 3.90 7.05
CA PRO A 94 8.73 3.86 5.79
C PRO A 94 9.96 2.94 5.82
N GLU A 95 10.56 2.72 6.99
CA GLU A 95 11.76 1.88 7.15
C GLU A 95 11.45 0.45 7.63
N GLN A 96 10.21 0.18 8.05
CA GLN A 96 9.82 -1.09 8.62
C GLN A 96 8.41 -1.49 8.18
N GLN A 97 8.30 -2.71 7.63
CA GLN A 97 7.04 -3.42 7.40
C GLN A 97 6.35 -3.86 8.73
N VAL A 98 6.66 -3.14 9.82
CA VAL A 98 6.20 -3.40 11.18
C VAL A 98 5.15 -2.38 11.51
N VAL A 99 3.99 -2.88 11.88
CA VAL A 99 2.85 -2.07 12.25
C VAL A 99 2.62 -2.28 13.75
N SER A 100 2.74 -1.21 14.54
CA SER A 100 2.75 -1.26 16.01
C SER A 100 1.48 -0.68 16.60
N SER A 101 0.67 -1.52 17.26
CA SER A 101 -0.35 -1.07 18.23
C SER A 101 0.12 -1.42 19.64
N ALA A 102 -0.36 -0.68 20.64
CA ALA A 102 -0.13 -0.93 22.07
C ALA A 102 -0.43 -2.37 22.53
N ARG A 103 -1.08 -3.20 21.70
CA ARG A 103 -1.45 -4.59 22.02
C ARG A 103 -0.96 -5.63 21.02
N LEU A 104 -0.41 -5.23 19.87
CA LEU A 104 -0.07 -6.16 18.79
C LEU A 104 1.07 -5.63 17.92
N LEU A 105 2.06 -6.49 17.69
CA LEU A 105 3.07 -6.31 16.66
C LEU A 105 2.64 -7.11 15.43
N LEU A 106 2.31 -6.40 14.35
CA LEU A 106 2.07 -6.99 13.05
C LEU A 106 3.32 -6.82 12.19
N PHE A 107 3.85 -7.93 11.70
CA PHE A 107 4.87 -7.92 10.66
C PHE A 107 4.18 -8.30 9.35
N LEU A 108 4.16 -7.39 8.39
CA LEU A 108 3.83 -7.75 7.02
C LEU A 108 5.13 -8.32 6.42
N HIS A 109 5.17 -9.60 6.07
CA HIS A 109 6.31 -10.19 5.34
C HIS A 109 5.78 -10.66 3.99
N GLN A 110 6.34 -10.15 2.89
CA GLN A 110 5.87 -10.47 1.53
C GLN A 110 4.35 -10.24 1.34
N ASP A 111 3.84 -9.12 1.87
CA ASP A 111 2.40 -8.78 1.84
C ASP A 111 1.49 -9.84 2.49
N GLN A 112 2.04 -10.69 3.35
CA GLN A 112 1.29 -11.60 4.20
C GLN A 112 1.39 -11.16 5.67
N PRO A 113 0.25 -11.04 6.38
CA PRO A 113 0.25 -10.68 7.78
C PRO A 113 0.76 -11.85 8.64
N VAL A 114 1.86 -11.63 9.36
CA VAL A 114 2.41 -12.56 10.34
C VAL A 114 2.09 -12.05 11.75
N TRP A 115 1.34 -12.85 12.50
CA TRP A 115 0.99 -12.57 13.90
C TRP A 115 2.11 -13.04 14.81
N ILE A 116 2.82 -12.13 15.48
CA ILE A 116 3.64 -12.50 16.63
C ILE A 116 2.73 -12.45 17.85
N ARG A 117 2.42 -13.61 18.44
CA ARG A 117 1.73 -13.67 19.74
C ARG A 117 2.62 -13.03 20.79
N GLY A 118 2.41 -11.74 21.06
CA GLY A 118 2.77 -11.16 22.34
C GLY A 118 1.99 -11.90 23.43
N HIS A 119 2.68 -12.44 24.42
CA HIS A 119 2.04 -12.99 25.61
C HIS A 119 1.17 -11.88 26.24
N SER A 120 -0.14 -11.98 26.10
CA SER A 120 -1.10 -11.19 26.89
C SER A 120 -1.10 -11.74 28.32
N PRO A 121 -1.21 -10.91 29.37
CA PRO A 121 -1.44 -11.41 30.73
C PRO A 121 -2.76 -12.19 30.75
N SER A 122 -2.76 -13.34 31.41
CA SER A 122 -3.92 -14.17 31.75
C SER A 122 -5.14 -13.31 32.13
N ARG A 123 -6.41 -13.60 31.81
CA ARG A 123 -7.15 -14.87 31.70
C ARG A 123 -8.54 -14.53 31.13
N THR A 124 -9.13 -15.38 30.28
CA THR A 124 -10.53 -15.87 30.47
C THR A 124 -10.81 -17.10 29.59
N PRO A 125 -11.47 -18.15 30.11
CA PRO A 125 -11.80 -19.37 29.39
C PRO A 125 -13.24 -19.29 28.85
N ARG A 126 -13.42 -18.68 27.67
CA ARG A 126 -14.53 -18.85 26.70
C ARG A 126 -14.65 -17.58 25.85
N GLY A 127 -14.20 -17.64 24.60
CA GLY A 127 -14.38 -16.55 23.64
C GLY A 127 -13.17 -16.43 22.73
N ARG A 128 -13.18 -17.09 21.58
CA ARG A 128 -12.16 -16.91 20.56
C ARG A 128 -12.35 -15.52 19.95
N HIS A 129 -11.56 -14.55 20.40
CA HIS A 129 -11.41 -13.27 19.71
C HIS A 129 -10.40 -13.50 18.57
N LEU A 130 -10.91 -13.77 17.36
CA LEU A 130 -10.08 -13.70 16.16
C LEU A 130 -10.08 -12.24 15.68
N CYS A 131 -8.90 -11.61 15.68
CA CYS A 131 -8.70 -10.38 14.90
C CYS A 131 -8.50 -10.78 13.43
N PHE A 132 -9.28 -10.16 12.55
CA PHE A 132 -9.07 -10.22 11.10
C PHE A 132 -8.66 -8.82 10.66
N ILE A 133 -7.61 -8.71 9.84
CA ILE A 133 -7.36 -7.47 9.12
C ILE A 133 -8.31 -7.47 7.94
N VAL A 134 -9.23 -6.51 7.91
CA VAL A 134 -10.01 -6.22 6.71
C VAL A 134 -9.10 -5.36 5.83
N GLU A 135 -8.41 -6.00 4.89
CA GLU A 135 -7.92 -5.32 3.70
C GLU A 135 -9.16 -4.89 2.90
N GLU A 136 -9.51 -3.61 2.99
CA GLU A 136 -10.60 -3.05 2.19
C GLU A 136 -10.11 -2.80 0.75
N GLY A 137 -9.98 -3.88 -0.03
CA GLY A 137 -9.45 -3.77 -1.39
C GLY A 137 -9.18 -5.08 -2.12
N ARG A 138 -10.15 -6.02 -2.14
CA ARG A 138 -10.07 -7.16 -3.07
C ARG A 138 -11.40 -7.36 -3.79
N GLU A 139 -11.67 -6.52 -4.78
CA GLU A 139 -12.43 -6.96 -5.94
C GLU A 139 -11.44 -7.63 -6.90
N GLY A 140 -11.69 -8.91 -7.18
CA GLY A 140 -10.83 -9.74 -8.00
C GLY A 140 -10.72 -9.20 -9.43
N GLY A 141 -9.49 -8.96 -9.86
CA GLY A 141 -9.09 -9.09 -11.26
C GLY A 141 -8.33 -10.40 -11.40
N ILE A 142 -8.92 -11.35 -12.12
CA ILE A 142 -8.21 -12.52 -12.65
C ILE A 142 -7.52 -12.06 -13.94
N VAL A 143 -6.19 -12.19 -13.98
CA VAL A 143 -5.47 -12.77 -15.12
C VAL A 143 -4.65 -13.92 -14.57
#